data_AF-A0A4Q2XIW1-F1
#
_entry.id   AF-A0A4Q2XIW1-F1
#
_cell.length_a   1.000
_cell.length_b   1.000
_cell.length_c   1.000
_cell.angle_alpha   90.00
_cell.angle_beta   90.00
_cell.angle_gamma   90.00
#
_symmetry.space_group_name_H-M   'P 1'
#
loop_
_entity.id
_entity.type
_entity.pdbx_description
1 polymer ?
#
loop_
_entity_poly.entity_id
_entity_poly.type
_entity_poly.pdbx_seq_one_letter_code
_entity_poly.pdbx_strand_id
1 'polypeptide(L)'
;MKPKAWLLPLATIIAAACFLISQSRAISSTKRQAENLQKQITVTGRNGDSATTFPEDPAFRRQATAKGSINWQRFAELTGGYGGAGIFARQELLRAEKRIQAMSPEELLAALATTKDLELDGRSRGEIQGRLITALGEKDPAAALTCLIAPDADRMLNGGIMDRILTKWIHDDFTAALAWFDGKIADGSLDSKSVDGSNHRRFAIEGGLLDHLSMSDPETAARRLTAYPEAYRANIFEQLTWSFKTEDEGRLVARMELARAALTPQAQAKILTDSIKPLSRSGDYTKIDAFLEKVSATPQERADSMAQASKERFMQVSRRDQLDIAEIDRFREWAAGHSLDKIDESAGKALAATSSSYRSGRDSVEKIRELLSHYQDTNGNDDMLMGFLSGGAFNGQRDKIRLLAGDIRDPELRADYLKRLESDPFAQ
;
A
#
# COMPACT_ATOMS: atom_id res chain seq x y z
N MET A 1 39.62 -25.90 -22.27
CA MET A 1 39.33 -26.57 -20.98
C MET A 1 37.85 -26.94 -20.98
N LYS A 2 37.50 -28.24 -20.87
CA LYS A 2 36.09 -28.69 -20.92
C LYS A 2 35.36 -28.26 -19.63
N PRO A 3 34.20 -27.59 -19.71
CA PRO A 3 33.46 -27.18 -18.52
C PRO A 3 32.93 -28.41 -17.77
N LYS A 4 33.10 -28.39 -16.44
CA LYS A 4 32.77 -29.48 -15.51
C LYS A 4 31.25 -29.71 -15.50
N ALA A 5 30.78 -30.70 -16.25
CA ALA A 5 29.39 -31.15 -16.35
C ALA A 5 28.77 -31.73 -15.04
N TRP A 6 29.45 -31.58 -13.89
CA TRP A 6 29.06 -32.14 -12.60
C TRP A 6 28.48 -31.12 -11.61
N LEU A 7 28.52 -29.82 -11.93
CA LEU A 7 28.01 -28.77 -11.04
C LEU A 7 26.47 -28.69 -11.04
N LEU A 8 25.83 -28.95 -12.18
CA LEU A 8 24.37 -28.92 -12.31
C LEU A 8 23.67 -30.00 -11.47
N PRO A 9 24.08 -31.28 -11.51
CA PRO A 9 23.46 -32.34 -10.68
C PRO A 9 23.59 -32.10 -9.18
N LEU A 10 24.71 -31.52 -8.73
CA LEU A 10 24.94 -31.25 -7.31
C LEU A 10 24.01 -30.14 -6.79
N ALA A 11 23.81 -29.09 -7.58
CA ALA A 11 22.91 -27.99 -7.23
C ALA A 11 21.44 -28.45 -7.14
N THR A 12 21.01 -29.36 -8.02
CA THR A 12 19.66 -29.95 -7.95
C THR A 12 19.46 -30.83 -6.72
N ILE A 13 20.47 -31.60 -6.31
CA ILE A 13 20.40 -32.42 -5.09
C ILE A 13 20.29 -31.52 -3.84
N ILE A 14 21.06 -30.44 -3.78
CA ILE A 14 21.01 -29.49 -2.65
C ILE A 14 19.65 -28.79 -2.60
N ALA A 15 19.12 -28.34 -3.74
CA ALA A 15 17.80 -27.71 -3.81
C ALA A 15 16.67 -28.68 -3.38
N ALA A 16 16.73 -29.94 -3.81
CA ALA A 16 15.78 -30.96 -3.40
C ALA A 16 15.86 -31.27 -1.90
N ALA A 17 17.07 -31.33 -1.32
CA ALA A 17 17.26 -31.51 0.11
C ALA A 17 16.71 -30.32 0.93
N CYS A 18 16.96 -29.09 0.49
CA CYS A 18 16.39 -27.88 1.11
C CYS A 18 14.86 -27.87 1.06
N PHE A 19 14.26 -28.28 -0.07
CA PHE A 19 12.81 -28.37 -0.23
C PHE A 19 12.20 -29.47 0.68
N LEU A 20 12.84 -30.63 0.79
CA LEU A 20 12.41 -31.70 1.68
C LEU A 20 12.50 -31.29 3.17
N ILE A 21 13.52 -30.51 3.54
CA ILE A 21 13.65 -29.95 4.89
C ILE A 21 12.57 -28.89 5.16
N SER A 22 12.18 -28.06 4.18
CA SER A 22 11.10 -27.10 4.37
C SER A 22 9.73 -27.78 4.48
N GLN A 23 9.49 -28.81 3.65
CA GLN A 23 8.30 -29.66 3.71
C GLN A 23 8.18 -30.38 5.06
N SER A 24 9.26 -30.96 5.58
CA SER A 24 9.24 -31.66 6.87
C SER A 24 8.99 -30.73 8.07
N ARG A 25 9.46 -29.48 8.01
CA ARG A 25 9.10 -28.43 8.99
C ARG A 25 7.63 -28.06 8.91
N ALA A 26 7.06 -27.92 7.71
CA ALA A 26 5.64 -27.63 7.52
C ALA A 26 4.73 -28.79 7.98
N ILE A 27 5.15 -30.04 7.76
CA ILE A 27 4.47 -31.25 8.25
C ILE A 27 4.55 -31.34 9.77
N SER A 28 5.69 -31.01 10.37
CA SER A 28 5.86 -30.99 11.82
C SER A 28 5.01 -29.90 12.49
N SER A 29 4.87 -28.73 11.87
CA SER A 29 3.99 -27.67 12.38
C SER A 29 2.51 -28.04 12.26
N THR A 30 2.09 -28.66 11.15
CA THR A 30 0.70 -29.15 11.01
C THR A 30 0.41 -30.31 11.95
N LYS A 31 1.36 -31.22 12.17
CA LYS A 31 1.21 -32.30 13.15
C LYS A 31 1.08 -31.76 14.59
N ARG A 32 1.87 -30.75 14.98
CA ARG A 32 1.73 -30.07 16.27
C ARG A 32 0.39 -29.33 16.40
N GLN A 33 -0.08 -28.70 15.33
CA GLN A 33 -1.41 -28.08 15.31
C GLN A 33 -2.54 -29.10 15.44
N ALA A 34 -2.43 -30.24 14.75
CA ALA A 34 -3.38 -31.34 14.86
C ALA A 34 -3.37 -31.96 16.27
N GLU A 35 -2.20 -32.17 16.88
CA GLU A 35 -2.08 -32.64 18.27
C GLU A 35 -2.67 -31.64 19.28
N ASN A 36 -2.48 -30.33 19.06
CA ASN A 36 -3.07 -29.30 19.91
C ASN A 36 -4.59 -29.20 19.74
N LEU A 37 -5.11 -29.32 18.51
CA LEU A 37 -6.54 -29.38 18.24
C LEU A 37 -7.17 -30.65 18.83
N GLN A 38 -6.49 -31.80 18.72
CA GLN A 38 -6.96 -33.05 19.30
C GLN A 38 -6.95 -33.01 20.83
N LYS A 39 -5.94 -32.38 21.46
CA LYS A 39 -5.95 -32.08 22.90
C LYS A 39 -7.11 -31.17 23.29
N GLN A 40 -7.40 -30.12 22.51
CA GLN A 40 -8.54 -29.24 22.75
C GLN A 40 -9.87 -29.99 22.61
N ILE A 41 -10.08 -30.77 21.55
CA ILE A 41 -11.30 -31.58 21.37
C ILE A 41 -11.48 -32.61 22.49
N THR A 42 -10.40 -33.20 23.00
CA THR A 42 -10.46 -34.14 24.13
C THR A 42 -10.83 -33.44 25.45
N VAL A 43 -10.41 -32.18 25.62
CA VAL A 43 -10.77 -31.34 26.78
C VAL A 43 -12.21 -30.82 26.67
N THR A 44 -12.66 -30.44 25.48
CA THR A 44 -14.02 -29.94 25.23
C THR A 44 -15.06 -31.06 25.17
N GLY A 45 -14.68 -32.26 24.70
CA GLY A 45 -15.56 -33.43 24.62
C GLY A 45 -15.78 -34.18 25.93
N ARG A 46 -15.03 -33.86 26.99
CA ARG A 46 -15.11 -34.55 28.29
C ARG A 46 -15.78 -33.74 29.41
N ASN A 47 -16.05 -32.45 29.19
CA ASN A 47 -16.67 -31.57 30.19
C ASN A 47 -17.82 -30.75 29.57
N GLY A 48 -18.98 -31.38 29.43
CA GLY A 48 -20.23 -30.64 29.65
C GLY A 48 -20.32 -30.38 31.16
N ASP A 49 -20.49 -29.12 31.54
CA ASP A 49 -20.54 -28.62 32.92
C ASP A 49 -19.25 -28.77 33.75
N SER A 50 -18.39 -27.76 33.67
CA SER A 50 -17.73 -27.13 34.84
C SER A 50 -16.76 -26.04 34.41
N ALA A 51 -16.74 -24.95 35.17
CA ALA A 51 -15.81 -23.83 35.03
C ALA A 51 -14.36 -24.32 34.87
N THR A 52 -13.74 -23.99 33.74
CA THR A 52 -12.37 -24.39 33.43
C THR A 52 -11.37 -23.46 34.11
N THR A 53 -10.92 -23.87 35.29
CA THR A 53 -9.62 -23.50 35.84
C THR A 53 -8.56 -24.11 34.93
N PHE A 54 -7.76 -23.28 34.25
CA PHE A 54 -6.58 -23.75 33.50
C PHE A 54 -5.60 -24.43 34.47
N PRO A 55 -4.94 -25.53 34.08
CA PRO A 55 -3.83 -26.06 34.86
C PRO A 55 -2.68 -25.06 34.80
N GLU A 56 -2.53 -24.28 35.88
CA GLU A 56 -1.39 -23.41 36.08
C GLU A 56 -0.15 -24.27 36.29
N ASP A 57 0.76 -24.29 35.31
CA ASP A 57 2.09 -24.84 35.51
C ASP A 57 2.89 -23.88 36.43
N PRO A 58 3.22 -24.27 37.68
CA PRO A 58 3.91 -23.41 38.62
C PRO A 58 5.36 -23.11 38.22
N ALA A 59 5.94 -23.83 37.24
CA ALA A 59 7.28 -23.55 36.73
C ALA A 59 7.32 -22.26 35.89
N PHE A 60 6.22 -21.90 35.22
CA PHE A 60 6.14 -20.69 34.39
C PHE A 60 5.92 -19.40 35.21
N ARG A 61 5.41 -19.51 36.45
CA ARG A 61 5.09 -18.36 37.31
C ARG A 61 6.30 -17.74 38.02
N ARG A 62 7.49 -18.33 37.87
CA ARG A 62 8.72 -17.90 38.58
C ARG A 62 9.85 -17.42 37.67
N GLN A 63 9.52 -16.72 36.60
CA GLN A 63 10.41 -15.63 36.17
C GLN A 63 9.94 -14.35 36.85
N ALA A 64 10.31 -14.22 38.13
CA ALA A 64 10.19 -12.97 38.86
C ALA A 64 11.18 -11.99 38.22
N THR A 65 10.70 -11.24 37.23
CA THR A 65 11.43 -10.11 36.69
C THR A 65 11.64 -9.10 37.82
N ALA A 66 12.81 -8.45 37.89
CA ALA A 66 13.10 -7.45 38.91
C ALA A 66 11.94 -6.44 38.99
N LYS A 67 11.54 -6.05 40.20
CA LYS A 67 10.36 -5.21 40.46
C LYS A 67 10.31 -4.01 39.50
N GLY A 68 9.41 -4.04 38.51
CA GLY A 68 9.28 -3.00 37.47
C GLY A 68 9.79 -3.34 36.05
N SER A 69 10.27 -4.56 35.80
CA SER A 69 10.68 -5.02 34.47
C SER A 69 9.58 -5.84 33.77
N ILE A 70 9.42 -5.61 32.47
CA ILE A 70 8.38 -6.23 31.65
C ILE A 70 8.77 -7.69 31.37
N ASN A 71 7.88 -8.64 31.68
CA ASN A 71 8.03 -10.01 31.23
C ASN A 71 7.59 -10.11 29.76
N TRP A 72 8.56 -10.11 28.85
CA TRP A 72 8.33 -10.09 27.41
C TRP A 72 7.64 -11.35 26.87
N GLN A 73 7.86 -12.52 27.47
CA GLN A 73 7.16 -13.75 27.09
C GLN A 73 5.69 -13.66 27.46
N ARG A 74 5.39 -13.21 28.69
CA ARG A 74 4.03 -12.98 29.13
C ARG A 74 3.34 -11.90 28.28
N PHE A 75 4.05 -10.83 27.95
CA PHE A 75 3.51 -9.79 27.09
C PHE A 75 3.19 -10.33 25.69
N ALA A 76 4.05 -11.18 25.10
CA ALA A 76 3.80 -11.86 23.83
C ALA A 76 2.55 -12.75 23.87
N GLU A 77 2.37 -13.54 24.93
CA GLU A 77 1.17 -14.36 25.12
C GLU A 77 -0.11 -13.51 25.15
N LEU A 78 -0.04 -12.34 25.79
CA LEU A 78 -1.17 -11.43 25.92
C LEU A 78 -1.50 -10.69 24.61
N THR A 79 -0.54 -10.49 23.71
CA THR A 79 -0.77 -9.84 22.41
C THR A 79 -1.11 -10.82 21.29
N GLY A 80 -0.57 -12.04 21.31
CA GLY A 80 -0.75 -13.04 20.24
C GLY A 80 -2.11 -13.76 20.20
N GLY A 81 -2.91 -13.66 21.28
CA GLY A 81 -4.25 -14.27 21.36
C GLY A 81 -5.36 -13.35 20.89
N TYR A 82 -6.05 -13.71 19.80
CA TYR A 82 -7.27 -13.04 19.34
C TYR A 82 -8.26 -12.78 20.49
N GLY A 83 -8.43 -11.51 20.86
CA GLY A 83 -9.71 -10.93 21.29
C GLY A 83 -10.40 -11.41 22.56
N GLY A 84 -9.76 -12.24 23.41
CA GLY A 84 -10.42 -12.87 24.58
C GLY A 84 -9.87 -12.49 25.95
N ALA A 85 -8.96 -11.52 26.06
CA ALA A 85 -8.29 -11.23 27.33
C ALA A 85 -9.23 -10.47 28.29
N GLY A 86 -9.60 -11.11 29.41
CA GLY A 86 -10.41 -10.51 30.47
C GLY A 86 -9.81 -9.22 31.05
N ILE A 87 -10.56 -8.51 31.90
CA ILE A 87 -10.19 -7.18 32.43
C ILE A 87 -8.75 -7.12 32.97
N PHE A 88 -8.27 -8.18 33.63
CA PHE A 88 -6.92 -8.25 34.18
C PHE A 88 -5.81 -8.27 33.13
N ALA A 89 -5.99 -9.02 32.04
CA ALA A 89 -5.03 -9.06 30.94
C ALA A 89 -4.92 -7.70 30.23
N ARG A 90 -6.04 -6.99 30.07
CA ARG A 90 -6.04 -5.61 29.55
C ARG A 90 -5.29 -4.65 30.47
N GLN A 91 -5.49 -4.77 31.79
CA GLN A 91 -4.74 -3.96 32.76
C GLN A 91 -3.24 -4.24 32.73
N GLU A 92 -2.84 -5.50 32.55
CA GLU A 92 -1.44 -5.90 32.44
C GLU A 92 -0.80 -5.32 31.17
N LEU A 93 -1.48 -5.41 30.02
CA LEU A 93 -1.04 -4.77 28.78
C LEU A 93 -0.89 -3.25 28.92
N LEU A 94 -1.87 -2.57 29.52
CA LEU A 94 -1.80 -1.12 29.75
C LEU A 94 -0.63 -0.73 30.69
N ARG A 95 -0.33 -1.54 31.70
CA ARG A 95 0.83 -1.30 32.58
C ARG A 95 2.15 -1.47 31.82
N ALA A 96 2.25 -2.51 31.00
CA ALA A 96 3.43 -2.73 30.16
C ALA A 96 3.60 -1.61 29.12
N GLU A 97 2.53 -1.16 28.47
CA GLU A 97 2.54 -0.02 27.56
C GLU A 97 3.01 1.27 28.25
N LYS A 98 2.46 1.59 29.42
CA LYS A 98 2.92 2.75 30.21
C LYS A 98 4.39 2.64 30.58
N ARG A 99 4.87 1.43 30.90
CA ARG A 99 6.28 1.21 31.22
C ARG A 99 7.17 1.40 29.99
N ILE A 100 6.78 0.87 28.82
CA ILE A 100 7.48 1.10 27.55
C ILE A 100 7.60 2.60 27.29
N GLN A 101 6.51 3.35 27.46
CA GLN A 101 6.51 4.80 27.26
C GLN A 101 7.37 5.56 28.28
N ALA A 102 7.50 5.02 29.49
CA ALA A 102 8.38 5.58 30.52
C ALA A 102 9.86 5.16 30.38
N MET A 103 10.19 4.21 29.50
CA MET A 103 11.58 3.77 29.32
C MET A 103 12.45 4.88 28.71
N SER A 104 13.73 4.91 29.08
CA SER A 104 14.74 5.74 28.40
C SER A 104 15.09 5.14 27.03
N PRO A 105 15.71 5.92 26.11
CA PRO A 105 16.21 5.38 24.85
C PRO A 105 17.12 4.16 25.01
N GLU A 106 18.01 4.18 26.00
CA GLU A 106 18.94 3.07 26.29
C GLU A 106 18.19 1.84 26.80
N GLU A 107 17.19 2.02 27.67
CA GLU A 107 16.32 0.93 28.15
C GLU A 107 15.53 0.31 26.97
N LEU A 108 15.05 1.11 26.03
CA LEU A 108 14.32 0.65 24.85
C LEU A 108 15.23 -0.14 23.89
N LEU A 109 16.46 0.33 23.65
CA LEU A 109 17.45 -0.38 22.84
C LEU A 109 17.84 -1.73 23.48
N ALA A 110 18.06 -1.74 24.80
CA ALA A 110 18.33 -2.98 25.54
C ALA A 110 17.15 -3.96 25.48
N ALA A 111 15.92 -3.46 25.57
CA ALA A 111 14.71 -4.26 25.40
C ALA A 111 14.58 -4.84 23.98
N LEU A 112 14.91 -4.05 22.95
CA LEU A 112 14.94 -4.53 21.56
C LEU A 112 15.95 -5.66 21.36
N ALA A 113 17.17 -5.53 21.92
CA ALA A 113 18.17 -6.59 21.90
C ALA A 113 17.66 -7.85 22.64
N THR A 114 17.10 -7.67 23.84
CA THR A 114 16.57 -8.78 24.64
C THR A 114 15.48 -9.55 23.89
N THR A 115 14.53 -8.84 23.27
CA THR A 115 13.39 -9.47 22.58
C THR A 115 13.78 -10.20 21.29
N LYS A 116 14.92 -9.84 20.70
CA LYS A 116 15.47 -10.55 19.54
C LYS A 116 15.92 -11.97 19.90
N ASP A 117 16.48 -12.14 21.08
CA ASP A 117 17.01 -13.43 21.56
C ASP A 117 15.94 -14.34 22.18
N LEU A 118 14.72 -13.84 22.38
CA LEU A 118 13.61 -14.65 22.88
C LEU A 118 13.06 -15.59 21.81
N GLU A 119 12.74 -16.82 22.24
CA GLU A 119 12.03 -17.83 21.45
C GLU A 119 10.53 -17.48 21.30
N LEU A 120 10.25 -16.38 20.59
CA LEU A 120 8.90 -15.95 20.21
C LEU A 120 8.62 -16.31 18.74
N ASP A 121 7.34 -16.55 18.43
CA ASP A 121 6.91 -16.59 17.04
C ASP A 121 7.10 -15.20 16.38
N GLY A 122 7.26 -15.18 15.06
CA GLY A 122 7.59 -13.94 14.33
C GLY A 122 6.55 -12.84 14.50
N ARG A 123 5.26 -13.18 14.63
CA ARG A 123 4.20 -12.19 14.80
C ARG A 123 4.30 -11.53 16.19
N SER A 124 4.38 -12.33 17.24
CA SER A 124 4.50 -11.81 18.61
C SER A 124 5.78 -10.99 18.81
N ARG A 125 6.90 -11.43 18.21
CA ARG A 125 8.15 -10.65 18.20
C ARG A 125 7.95 -9.30 17.50
N GLY A 126 7.37 -9.30 16.30
CA GLY A 126 7.12 -8.09 15.51
C GLY A 126 6.20 -7.10 16.22
N GLU A 127 5.17 -7.57 16.92
CA GLU A 127 4.26 -6.71 17.71
C GLU A 127 4.98 -6.03 18.89
N ILE A 128 5.82 -6.77 19.62
CA ILE A 128 6.63 -6.21 20.72
C ILE A 128 7.64 -5.20 20.20
N GLN A 129 8.44 -5.60 19.20
CA GLN A 129 9.46 -4.75 18.62
C GLN A 129 8.84 -3.49 17.98
N GLY A 130 7.67 -3.60 17.35
CA GLY A 130 6.95 -2.46 16.80
C GLY A 130 6.57 -1.42 17.87
N ARG A 131 6.13 -1.86 19.05
CA ARG A 131 5.82 -0.97 20.18
C ARG A 131 7.07 -0.31 20.76
N LEU A 132 8.14 -1.08 20.94
CA LEU A 132 9.42 -0.59 21.43
C LEU A 132 10.03 0.45 20.46
N ILE A 133 10.06 0.16 19.16
CA ILE A 133 10.57 1.09 18.14
C ILE A 133 9.72 2.34 18.05
N THR A 134 8.39 2.23 18.19
CA THR A 134 7.51 3.41 18.18
C THR A 134 7.84 4.33 19.36
N ALA A 135 7.96 3.79 20.58
CA ALA A 135 8.33 4.57 21.76
C ALA A 135 9.76 5.14 21.65
N LEU A 136 10.69 4.40 21.03
CA LEU A 136 12.03 4.89 20.77
C LEU A 136 11.99 6.04 19.77
N GLY A 137 11.18 5.95 18.71
CA GLY A 137 11.03 6.99 17.71
C GLY A 137 10.49 8.32 18.25
N GLU A 138 9.73 8.28 19.34
CA GLU A 138 9.24 9.48 20.04
C GLU A 138 10.34 10.19 20.87
N LYS A 139 11.40 9.47 21.27
CA LYS A 139 12.46 9.97 22.17
C LYS A 139 13.80 10.19 21.48
N ASP A 140 14.15 9.26 20.59
CA ASP A 140 15.37 9.21 19.80
C ASP A 140 15.04 8.63 18.40
N PRO A 141 14.53 9.47 17.48
CA PRO A 141 14.16 9.05 16.13
C PRO A 141 15.37 8.53 15.32
N ALA A 142 16.57 9.04 15.58
CA ALA A 142 17.80 8.60 14.91
C ALA A 142 18.14 7.14 15.27
N ALA A 143 18.08 6.79 16.55
CA ALA A 143 18.28 5.42 17.01
C ALA A 143 17.20 4.48 16.47
N ALA A 144 15.91 4.89 16.54
CA ALA A 144 14.80 4.09 16.04
C ALA A 144 14.93 3.76 14.55
N LEU A 145 15.23 4.77 13.71
CA LEU A 145 15.43 4.57 12.29
C LEU A 145 16.67 3.73 11.99
N THR A 146 17.74 3.88 12.79
CA THR A 146 18.94 3.03 12.67
C THR A 146 18.61 1.55 12.91
N CYS A 147 17.75 1.24 13.89
CA CYS A 147 17.25 -0.12 14.09
C CYS A 147 16.41 -0.61 12.90
N LEU A 148 15.58 0.25 12.31
CA LEU A 148 14.70 -0.12 11.19
C LEU A 148 15.43 -0.36 9.87
N ILE A 149 16.55 0.34 9.64
CA ILE A 149 17.35 0.16 8.41
C ILE A 149 18.38 -0.96 8.53
N ALA A 150 18.59 -1.53 9.71
CA ALA A 150 19.55 -2.60 9.93
C ALA A 150 19.28 -3.83 9.01
N PRO A 151 20.32 -4.57 8.58
CA PRO A 151 20.16 -5.70 7.66
C PRO A 151 19.30 -6.85 8.22
N ASP A 152 19.31 -7.00 9.53
CA ASP A 152 18.61 -8.02 10.31
C ASP A 152 17.29 -7.53 10.90
N ALA A 153 16.88 -6.30 10.59
CA ALA A 153 15.60 -5.76 11.02
C ALA A 153 14.45 -6.66 10.52
N ASP A 154 13.56 -7.03 11.44
CA ASP A 154 12.43 -7.90 11.11
C ASP A 154 11.57 -7.22 10.03
N ARG A 155 11.37 -7.92 8.91
CA ARG A 155 10.58 -7.40 7.78
C ARG A 155 9.14 -7.08 8.19
N MET A 156 8.64 -7.69 9.26
CA MET A 156 7.32 -7.39 9.83
C MET A 156 7.23 -5.99 10.45
N LEU A 157 8.35 -5.34 10.77
CA LEU A 157 8.39 -3.98 11.33
C LEU A 157 8.18 -2.88 10.28
N ASN A 158 8.20 -3.22 8.99
CA ASN A 158 7.98 -2.30 7.88
C ASN A 158 6.51 -1.84 7.71
N GLY A 159 5.64 -2.04 8.70
CA GLY A 159 4.23 -1.62 8.72
C GLY A 159 4.00 -0.11 8.86
N GLY A 160 4.71 0.71 8.09
CA GLY A 160 4.60 2.18 8.13
C GLY A 160 5.08 2.84 9.43
N ILE A 161 5.84 2.12 10.27
CA ILE A 161 6.46 2.69 11.48
C ILE A 161 7.57 3.67 11.08
N MET A 162 8.43 3.27 10.14
CA MET A 162 9.50 4.11 9.59
C MET A 162 8.93 5.45 9.08
N ASP A 163 7.92 5.40 8.21
CA ASP A 163 7.28 6.57 7.63
C ASP A 163 6.74 7.52 8.72
N ARG A 164 6.10 6.98 9.77
CA ARG A 164 5.58 7.77 10.90
C ARG A 164 6.68 8.47 11.69
N ILE A 165 7.74 7.73 12.06
CA ILE A 165 8.87 8.28 12.82
C ILE A 165 9.57 9.35 11.98
N LEU A 166 9.84 9.05 10.71
CA LEU A 166 10.49 9.99 9.80
C LEU A 166 9.64 11.24 9.58
N THR A 167 8.35 11.10 9.28
CA THR A 167 7.46 12.26 9.06
C THR A 167 7.47 13.19 10.27
N LYS A 168 7.36 12.61 11.48
CA LYS A 168 7.40 13.38 12.72
C LYS A 168 8.76 14.05 12.92
N TRP A 169 9.85 13.33 12.71
CA TRP A 169 11.19 13.88 12.91
C TRP A 169 11.53 14.99 11.91
N ILE A 170 11.18 14.81 10.63
CA ILE A 170 11.31 15.85 9.60
C ILE A 170 10.55 17.12 9.98
N HIS A 171 9.37 16.96 10.58
CA HIS A 171 8.57 18.10 11.05
C HIS A 171 9.20 18.78 12.28
N ASP A 172 9.67 18.00 13.25
CA ASP A 172 10.15 18.52 14.54
C ASP A 172 11.59 19.06 14.46
N ASP A 173 12.48 18.40 13.71
CA ASP A 173 13.87 18.79 13.50
C ASP A 173 14.38 18.30 12.14
N PHE A 174 14.02 19.04 11.08
CA PHE A 174 14.43 18.75 9.71
C PHE A 174 15.96 18.66 9.54
N THR A 175 16.71 19.54 10.21
CA THR A 175 18.17 19.63 10.05
C THR A 175 18.84 18.37 10.59
N ALA A 176 18.44 17.90 11.77
CA ALA A 176 18.97 16.66 12.34
C ALA A 176 18.57 15.43 11.50
N ALA A 177 17.32 15.37 11.03
CA ALA A 177 16.85 14.27 10.17
C ALA A 177 17.64 14.20 8.85
N LEU A 178 17.87 15.34 8.22
CA LEU A 178 18.66 15.45 6.99
C LEU A 178 20.12 15.04 7.22
N ALA A 179 20.76 15.57 8.27
CA ALA A 179 22.16 15.25 8.61
C ALA A 179 22.35 13.76 8.92
N TRP A 180 21.40 13.15 9.65
CA TRP A 180 21.42 11.71 9.91
C TRP A 180 21.33 10.92 8.61
N PHE A 181 20.39 11.27 7.73
CA PHE A 181 20.18 10.55 6.48
C PHE A 181 21.38 10.65 5.54
N ASP A 182 21.94 11.85 5.37
CA ASP A 182 23.15 12.05 4.55
C ASP A 182 24.34 11.29 5.15
N GLY A 183 24.45 11.21 6.49
CA GLY A 183 25.42 10.36 7.17
C GLY A 183 25.24 8.87 6.86
N LYS A 184 24.00 8.37 6.79
CA LYS A 184 23.68 6.97 6.42
C LYS A 184 23.87 6.65 4.95
N ILE A 185 23.86 7.65 4.08
CA ILE A 185 24.30 7.50 2.70
C ILE A 185 25.83 7.43 2.65
N ALA A 186 26.52 8.33 3.35
CA ALA A 186 27.98 8.40 3.34
C ALA A 186 28.66 7.15 3.94
N ASP A 187 28.05 6.53 4.95
CA ASP A 187 28.55 5.30 5.56
C ASP A 187 28.15 4.00 4.81
N GLY A 188 27.37 4.12 3.73
CA GLY A 188 26.93 3.00 2.90
C GLY A 188 25.82 2.13 3.52
N SER A 189 25.28 2.50 4.69
CA SER A 189 24.19 1.74 5.34
C SER A 189 22.92 1.66 4.50
N LEU A 190 22.73 2.62 3.60
CA LEU A 190 21.59 2.70 2.68
C LEU A 190 21.94 2.30 1.24
N ASP A 191 23.11 1.71 1.01
CA ASP A 191 23.44 1.17 -0.31
C ASP A 191 22.62 -0.07 -0.63
N SER A 192 22.19 -0.17 -1.87
CA SER A 192 21.41 -1.32 -2.32
C SER A 192 22.31 -2.55 -2.50
N LYS A 193 21.78 -3.70 -2.09
CA LYS A 193 22.32 -5.04 -2.42
C LYS A 193 21.47 -5.76 -3.48
N SER A 194 20.42 -5.13 -3.99
CA SER A 194 19.57 -5.71 -5.03
C SER A 194 20.22 -5.59 -6.40
N VAL A 195 19.83 -6.50 -7.31
CA VAL A 195 20.39 -6.57 -8.67
C VAL A 195 20.07 -5.31 -9.48
N ASP A 196 18.92 -4.69 -9.22
CA ASP A 196 18.48 -3.44 -9.86
C ASP A 196 19.06 -2.18 -9.19
N GLY A 197 19.86 -2.34 -8.12
CA GLY A 197 20.44 -1.23 -7.35
C GLY A 197 19.42 -0.40 -6.56
N SER A 198 18.15 -0.84 -6.47
CA SER A 198 17.11 -0.11 -5.75
C SER A 198 17.19 -0.35 -4.23
N ASN A 199 17.06 0.71 -3.44
CA ASN A 199 16.87 0.60 -2.00
C ASN A 199 15.58 1.31 -1.60
N HIS A 200 14.51 0.54 -1.45
CA HIS A 200 13.19 1.06 -1.14
C HIS A 200 13.16 1.88 0.17
N ARG A 201 13.96 1.50 1.18
CA ARG A 201 14.07 2.27 2.44
C ARG A 201 14.69 3.64 2.17
N ARG A 202 15.75 3.69 1.37
CA ARG A 202 16.39 4.94 0.94
C ARG A 202 15.39 5.83 0.19
N PHE A 203 14.62 5.25 -0.73
CA PHE A 203 13.64 5.99 -1.52
C PHE A 203 12.50 6.54 -0.67
N ALA A 204 12.01 5.78 0.31
CA ALA A 204 11.00 6.26 1.24
C ALA A 204 11.51 7.43 2.08
N ILE A 205 12.76 7.36 2.57
CA ILE A 205 13.35 8.44 3.36
C ILE A 205 13.58 9.70 2.50
N GLU A 206 14.17 9.53 1.32
CA GLU A 206 14.35 10.63 0.37
C GLU A 206 13.01 11.28 0.01
N GLY A 207 11.96 10.48 -0.23
CA GLY A 207 10.62 10.97 -0.48
C GLY A 207 10.10 11.89 0.62
N GLY A 208 10.26 11.52 1.90
CA GLY A 208 9.86 12.37 3.01
C GLY A 208 10.63 13.69 3.10
N LEU A 209 11.93 13.65 2.86
CA LEU A 209 12.77 14.86 2.84
C LEU A 209 12.40 15.78 1.67
N LEU A 210 12.14 15.21 0.50
CA LEU A 210 11.69 15.95 -0.68
C LEU A 210 10.32 16.57 -0.47
N ASP A 211 9.40 15.92 0.27
CA ASP A 211 8.11 16.53 0.61
C ASP A 211 8.31 17.86 1.35
N HIS A 212 9.15 17.84 2.39
CA HIS A 212 9.45 19.03 3.17
C HIS A 212 10.21 20.08 2.36
N LEU A 213 11.29 19.67 1.69
CA LEU A 213 12.13 20.59 0.91
C LEU A 213 11.37 21.22 -0.25
N SER A 214 10.43 20.50 -0.89
CA SER A 214 9.65 21.08 -1.99
C SER A 214 8.89 22.35 -1.56
N MET A 215 8.52 22.46 -0.28
CA MET A 215 7.84 23.63 0.27
C MET A 215 8.80 24.69 0.82
N SER A 216 9.95 24.30 1.37
CA SER A 216 10.85 25.21 2.10
C SER A 216 12.10 25.63 1.31
N ASP A 217 12.65 24.74 0.49
CA ASP A 217 13.83 24.96 -0.37
C ASP A 217 13.72 24.10 -1.66
N PRO A 218 12.91 24.56 -2.65
CA PRO A 218 12.65 23.82 -3.87
C PRO A 218 13.91 23.56 -4.71
N GLU A 219 14.88 24.47 -4.68
CA GLU A 219 16.14 24.31 -5.40
C GLU A 219 16.97 23.17 -4.83
N THR A 220 17.05 23.06 -3.50
CA THR A 220 17.71 21.91 -2.86
C THR A 220 16.94 20.62 -3.12
N ALA A 221 15.61 20.62 -3.10
CA ALA A 221 14.81 19.44 -3.47
C ALA A 221 15.16 18.96 -4.89
N ALA A 222 15.18 19.87 -5.87
CA ALA A 222 15.50 19.55 -7.26
C ALA A 222 16.93 19.05 -7.43
N ARG A 223 17.92 19.69 -6.79
CA ARG A 223 19.32 19.23 -6.80
C ARG A 223 19.48 17.84 -6.22
N ARG A 224 18.82 17.55 -5.09
CA ARG A 224 18.86 16.22 -4.47
C ARG A 224 18.26 15.16 -5.37
N LEU A 225 17.08 15.42 -5.93
CA LEU A 225 16.42 14.46 -6.81
C LEU A 225 17.22 14.21 -8.10
N THR A 226 17.83 15.25 -8.68
CA THR A 226 18.64 15.13 -9.90
C THR A 226 19.99 14.45 -9.68
N ALA A 227 20.51 14.41 -8.45
CA ALA A 227 21.70 13.64 -8.09
C ALA A 227 21.50 12.12 -8.23
N TYR A 228 20.25 11.64 -8.24
CA TYR A 228 19.95 10.25 -8.53
C TYR A 228 19.96 9.95 -10.03
N PRO A 229 20.36 8.71 -10.44
CA PRO A 229 20.11 8.20 -11.78
C PRO A 229 18.64 8.36 -12.18
N GLU A 230 18.39 8.73 -13.44
CA GLU A 230 17.05 9.01 -13.96
C GLU A 230 16.04 7.89 -13.69
N ALA A 231 16.47 6.63 -13.86
CA ALA A 231 15.66 5.44 -13.61
C ALA A 231 15.14 5.33 -12.16
N TYR A 232 15.78 5.99 -11.19
CA TYR A 232 15.37 5.97 -9.78
C TYR A 232 14.53 7.17 -9.37
N ARG A 233 14.62 8.29 -10.10
CA ARG A 233 13.92 9.52 -9.73
C ARG A 233 12.41 9.34 -9.69
N ALA A 234 11.86 8.64 -10.69
CA ALA A 234 10.44 8.33 -10.74
C ALA A 234 9.99 7.44 -9.57
N ASN A 235 10.81 6.47 -9.15
CA ASN A 235 10.50 5.59 -8.03
C ASN A 235 10.55 6.32 -6.68
N ILE A 236 11.53 7.21 -6.50
CA ILE A 236 11.60 8.09 -5.32
C ILE A 236 10.36 8.97 -5.25
N PHE A 237 9.97 9.55 -6.39
CA PHE A 237 8.78 10.39 -6.46
C PHE A 237 7.49 9.59 -6.21
N GLU A 238 7.41 8.35 -6.67
CA GLU A 238 6.29 7.47 -6.35
C GLU A 238 6.21 7.15 -4.86
N GLN A 239 7.34 7.01 -4.16
CA GLN A 239 7.33 6.89 -2.69
C GLN A 239 6.81 8.17 -2.04
N LEU A 240 7.23 9.35 -2.52
CA LEU A 240 6.73 10.65 -2.07
C LEU A 240 5.19 10.72 -2.20
N THR A 241 4.63 10.36 -3.36
CA THR A 241 3.18 10.44 -3.57
C THR A 241 2.40 9.37 -2.79
N TRP A 242 2.98 8.19 -2.56
CA TRP A 242 2.31 7.09 -1.88
C TRP A 242 2.37 7.17 -0.34
N SER A 243 3.54 7.45 0.24
CA SER A 243 3.74 7.53 1.70
C SER A 243 3.24 8.84 2.28
N PHE A 244 3.32 9.94 1.53
CA PHE A 244 2.94 11.28 2.00
C PHE A 244 1.67 11.76 1.27
N LYS A 245 0.58 11.02 1.34
CA LYS A 245 -0.68 11.45 0.71
C LYS A 245 -1.15 12.76 1.34
N THR A 246 -1.54 13.71 0.50
CA THR A 246 -2.02 15.02 0.93
C THR A 246 -3.14 15.50 0.03
N GLU A 247 -4.08 16.25 0.61
CA GLU A 247 -5.06 17.07 -0.09
C GLU A 247 -4.70 18.56 -0.01
N ASP A 248 -3.61 18.90 0.70
CA ASP A 248 -3.10 20.26 0.78
C ASP A 248 -2.59 20.72 -0.60
N GLU A 249 -3.28 21.71 -1.15
CA GLU A 249 -3.03 22.21 -2.49
C GLU A 249 -1.61 22.80 -2.63
N GLY A 250 -1.11 23.49 -1.60
CA GLY A 250 0.24 24.07 -1.60
C GLY A 250 1.30 22.99 -1.77
N ARG A 251 1.20 21.89 -1.02
CA ARG A 251 2.08 20.72 -1.18
C ARG A 251 1.93 20.06 -2.55
N LEU A 252 0.73 19.93 -3.10
CA LEU A 252 0.55 19.35 -4.43
C LEU A 252 1.21 20.22 -5.52
N VAL A 253 1.11 21.55 -5.41
CA VAL A 253 1.78 22.48 -6.33
C VAL A 253 3.31 22.34 -6.22
N ALA A 254 3.86 22.39 -5.01
CA ALA A 254 5.30 22.23 -4.77
C ALA A 254 5.85 20.90 -5.31
N ARG A 255 5.10 19.81 -5.17
CA ARG A 255 5.44 18.52 -5.77
C ARG A 255 5.46 18.60 -7.29
N MET A 256 4.46 19.23 -7.89
CA MET A 256 4.41 19.33 -9.35
C MET A 256 5.57 20.17 -9.89
N GLU A 257 5.94 21.26 -9.22
CA GLU A 257 7.12 22.06 -9.55
C GLU A 257 8.41 21.23 -9.48
N LEU A 258 8.59 20.45 -8.41
CA LEU A 258 9.72 19.52 -8.27
C LEU A 258 9.74 18.49 -9.42
N ALA A 259 8.58 17.94 -9.78
CA ALA A 259 8.45 17.00 -10.89
C ALA A 259 8.87 17.63 -12.22
N ARG A 260 8.44 18.87 -12.50
CA ARG A 260 8.84 19.63 -13.70
C ARG A 260 10.34 19.87 -13.76
N ALA A 261 10.96 20.16 -12.61
CA ALA A 261 12.39 20.47 -12.54
C ALA A 261 13.29 19.24 -12.74
N ALA A 262 12.84 18.03 -12.35
CA ALA A 262 13.74 16.89 -12.17
C ALA A 262 13.38 15.62 -12.98
N LEU A 263 12.17 15.55 -13.56
CA LEU A 263 11.64 14.33 -14.18
C LEU A 263 11.33 14.50 -15.66
N THR A 264 11.13 13.39 -16.36
CA THR A 264 10.72 13.36 -17.77
C THR A 264 9.25 13.76 -17.94
N PRO A 265 8.83 14.23 -19.14
CA PRO A 265 7.44 14.58 -19.41
C PRO A 265 6.44 13.45 -19.10
N GLN A 266 6.82 12.19 -19.36
CA GLN A 266 5.96 11.04 -19.05
C GLN A 266 5.77 10.85 -17.54
N ALA A 267 6.85 10.99 -16.75
CA ALA A 267 6.77 10.89 -15.30
C ALA A 267 6.00 12.08 -14.70
N GLN A 268 6.19 13.29 -15.25
CA GLN A 268 5.43 14.47 -14.87
C GLN A 268 3.92 14.27 -15.05
N ALA A 269 3.48 13.76 -16.21
CA ALA A 269 2.08 13.47 -16.47
C ALA A 269 1.49 12.43 -15.50
N LYS A 270 2.26 11.38 -15.17
CA LYS A 270 1.85 10.40 -14.15
C LYS A 270 1.70 11.04 -12.77
N ILE A 271 2.61 11.91 -12.37
CA ILE A 271 2.57 12.57 -11.06
C ILE A 271 1.40 13.53 -10.96
N LEU A 272 1.11 14.27 -12.03
CA LEU A 272 -0.04 15.16 -12.08
C LEU A 272 -1.34 14.37 -11.89
N THR A 273 -1.52 13.29 -12.66
CA THR A 273 -2.70 12.43 -12.56
C THR A 273 -2.79 11.73 -11.18
N ASP A 274 -1.66 11.29 -10.60
CA ASP A 274 -1.62 10.73 -9.25
C ASP A 274 -2.01 11.76 -8.16
N SER A 275 -1.61 13.03 -8.32
CA SER A 275 -1.95 14.13 -7.41
C SER A 275 -3.43 14.47 -7.39
N ILE A 276 -4.16 14.13 -8.46
CA ILE A 276 -5.60 14.42 -8.60
C ILE A 276 -6.46 13.39 -7.86
N LYS A 277 -5.98 12.15 -7.72
CA LYS A 277 -6.70 11.07 -7.04
C LYS A 277 -7.30 11.45 -5.69
N PRO A 278 -6.58 12.10 -4.75
CA PRO A 278 -7.17 12.53 -3.50
C PRO A 278 -8.23 13.64 -3.69
N LEU A 279 -8.00 14.61 -4.60
CA LEU A 279 -8.94 15.70 -4.86
C LEU A 279 -10.27 15.19 -5.42
N SER A 280 -10.23 14.22 -6.35
CA SER A 280 -11.43 13.63 -6.97
C SER A 280 -12.34 12.93 -5.97
N ARG A 281 -11.81 12.47 -4.82
CA ARG A 281 -12.60 11.79 -3.79
C ARG A 281 -13.49 12.73 -3.00
N SER A 282 -13.25 14.03 -3.05
CA SER A 282 -14.14 15.01 -2.43
C SER A 282 -15.45 15.17 -3.21
N GLY A 283 -15.45 14.89 -4.52
CA GLY A 283 -16.55 15.21 -5.44
C GLY A 283 -16.64 16.69 -5.79
N ASP A 284 -15.68 17.51 -5.33
CA ASP A 284 -15.57 18.92 -5.65
C ASP A 284 -14.56 19.11 -6.78
N TYR A 285 -15.07 19.07 -8.01
CA TYR A 285 -14.26 19.21 -9.22
C TYR A 285 -13.59 20.59 -9.33
N THR A 286 -14.10 21.62 -8.65
CA THR A 286 -13.52 22.97 -8.67
C THR A 286 -12.12 23.00 -8.04
N LYS A 287 -11.85 22.10 -7.08
CA LYS A 287 -10.51 21.94 -6.50
C LYS A 287 -9.51 21.37 -7.49
N ILE A 288 -9.97 20.52 -8.41
CA ILE A 288 -9.14 19.98 -9.49
C ILE A 288 -8.79 21.11 -10.45
N ASP A 289 -9.76 21.95 -10.83
CA ASP A 289 -9.51 23.10 -11.72
C ASP A 289 -8.53 24.10 -11.10
N ALA A 290 -8.73 24.46 -9.83
CA ALA A 290 -7.84 25.35 -9.11
C ALA A 290 -6.41 24.81 -9.07
N PHE A 291 -6.24 23.52 -8.79
CA PHE A 291 -4.94 22.87 -8.81
C PHE A 291 -4.30 22.86 -10.20
N LEU A 292 -5.05 22.44 -11.24
CA LEU A 292 -4.58 22.38 -12.62
C LEU A 292 -4.16 23.76 -13.16
N GLU A 293 -4.87 24.81 -12.76
CA GLU A 293 -4.54 26.18 -13.09
C GLU A 293 -3.22 26.62 -12.44
N LYS A 294 -3.07 26.39 -11.12
CA LYS A 294 -1.85 26.78 -10.40
C LYS A 294 -0.58 26.11 -10.94
N VAL A 295 -0.69 24.85 -11.36
CA VAL A 295 0.46 24.12 -11.94
C VAL A 295 0.62 24.36 -13.44
N SER A 296 -0.17 25.27 -14.03
CA SER A 296 -0.16 25.58 -15.46
C SER A 296 -0.27 24.33 -16.34
N ALA A 297 -1.22 23.45 -16.01
CA ALA A 297 -1.42 22.19 -16.72
C ALA A 297 -1.73 22.42 -18.20
N THR A 298 -1.01 21.71 -19.06
CA THR A 298 -1.23 21.74 -20.51
C THR A 298 -2.61 21.17 -20.89
N PRO A 299 -3.13 21.44 -22.10
CA PRO A 299 -4.41 20.87 -22.53
C PRO A 299 -4.46 19.33 -22.47
N GLN A 300 -3.36 18.67 -22.86
CA GLN A 300 -3.26 17.21 -22.79
C GLN A 300 -3.30 16.71 -21.34
N GLU A 301 -2.57 17.39 -20.45
CA GLU A 301 -2.57 17.05 -19.03
C GLU A 301 -3.92 17.25 -18.37
N ARG A 302 -4.68 18.28 -18.76
CA ARG A 302 -6.06 18.50 -18.31
C ARG A 302 -6.98 17.37 -18.75
N ALA A 303 -6.86 16.91 -20.01
CA ALA A 303 -7.62 15.77 -20.51
C ALA A 303 -7.28 14.46 -19.76
N ASP A 304 -5.99 14.18 -19.52
CA ASP A 304 -5.55 13.00 -18.77
C ASP A 304 -6.00 13.06 -17.30
N SER A 305 -5.96 14.25 -16.72
CA SER A 305 -6.43 14.57 -15.38
C SER A 305 -7.94 14.36 -15.22
N MET A 306 -8.73 14.78 -16.21
CA MET A 306 -10.17 14.53 -16.28
C MET A 306 -10.47 13.02 -16.30
N ALA A 307 -9.78 12.25 -17.15
CA ALA A 307 -9.95 10.80 -17.22
C ALA A 307 -9.55 10.08 -15.91
N GLN A 308 -8.51 10.56 -15.23
CA GLN A 308 -8.13 10.03 -13.93
C GLN A 308 -9.13 10.41 -12.83
N ALA A 309 -9.69 11.62 -12.88
CA ALA A 309 -10.67 12.10 -11.92
C ALA A 309 -11.99 11.31 -12.00
N SER A 310 -12.51 11.07 -13.21
CA SER A 310 -13.72 10.26 -13.40
C SER A 310 -13.52 8.85 -12.85
N LYS A 311 -12.38 8.21 -13.16
CA LYS A 311 -12.04 6.88 -12.67
C LYS A 311 -12.08 6.79 -11.15
N GLU A 312 -11.38 7.68 -10.44
CA GLU A 312 -11.35 7.64 -8.97
C GLU A 312 -12.70 7.98 -8.35
N ARG A 313 -13.40 8.98 -8.90
CA ARG A 313 -14.71 9.40 -8.40
C ARG A 313 -15.75 8.31 -8.56
N PHE A 314 -15.89 7.74 -9.76
CA PHE A 314 -16.88 6.68 -10.04
C PHE A 314 -16.61 5.43 -9.19
N MET A 315 -15.34 5.04 -9.05
CA MET A 315 -14.98 3.95 -8.14
C MET A 315 -15.35 4.25 -6.69
N GLN A 316 -15.17 5.50 -6.23
CA GLN A 316 -15.51 5.88 -4.86
C GLN A 316 -17.02 5.92 -4.61
N VAL A 317 -17.80 6.57 -5.48
CA VAL A 317 -19.25 6.67 -5.32
C VAL A 317 -19.94 5.33 -5.52
N SER A 318 -19.45 4.49 -6.43
CA SER A 318 -19.97 3.13 -6.61
C SER A 318 -19.79 2.26 -5.36
N ARG A 319 -18.66 2.39 -4.64
CA ARG A 319 -18.46 1.71 -3.34
C ARG A 319 -19.47 2.13 -2.27
N ARG A 320 -20.14 3.26 -2.45
CA ARG A 320 -21.19 3.80 -1.57
C ARG A 320 -22.59 3.63 -2.16
N ASP A 321 -22.71 2.94 -3.30
CA ASP A 321 -23.93 2.81 -4.09
C ASP A 321 -24.54 4.16 -4.56
N GLN A 322 -23.68 5.17 -4.71
CA GLN A 322 -24.03 6.55 -5.09
C GLN A 322 -23.69 6.89 -6.54
N LEU A 323 -23.28 5.89 -7.34
CA LEU A 323 -23.07 6.10 -8.78
C LEU A 323 -24.42 6.06 -9.50
N ASP A 324 -24.86 7.20 -10.03
CA ASP A 324 -26.12 7.38 -10.75
C ASP A 324 -25.98 8.40 -11.90
N ILE A 325 -27.09 8.68 -12.59
CA ILE A 325 -27.15 9.65 -13.70
C ILE A 325 -26.71 11.05 -13.25
N ALA A 326 -27.13 11.49 -12.06
CA ALA A 326 -26.82 12.83 -11.57
C ALA A 326 -25.31 13.02 -11.32
N GLU A 327 -24.61 12.00 -10.82
CA GLU A 327 -23.16 12.04 -10.67
C GLU A 327 -22.43 12.03 -12.02
N ILE A 328 -22.92 11.25 -13.01
CA ILE A 328 -22.32 11.25 -14.35
C ILE A 328 -22.56 12.60 -15.04
N ASP A 329 -23.76 13.16 -14.98
CA ASP A 329 -24.05 14.48 -15.55
C ASP A 329 -23.20 15.58 -14.91
N ARG A 330 -23.01 15.54 -13.58
CA ARG A 330 -22.10 16.46 -12.88
C ARG A 330 -20.67 16.33 -13.40
N PHE A 331 -20.18 15.10 -13.62
CA PHE A 331 -18.87 14.90 -14.24
C PHE A 331 -18.83 15.47 -15.66
N ARG A 332 -19.84 15.20 -16.49
CA ARG A 332 -19.91 15.66 -17.88
C ARG A 332 -19.90 17.18 -17.99
N GLU A 333 -20.67 17.86 -17.13
CA GLU A 333 -20.72 19.33 -17.07
C GLU A 333 -19.34 19.93 -16.75
N TRP A 334 -18.64 19.36 -15.77
CA TRP A 334 -17.27 19.79 -15.44
C TRP A 334 -16.26 19.44 -16.55
N ALA A 335 -16.32 18.21 -17.08
CA ALA A 335 -15.41 17.69 -18.10
C ALA A 335 -15.47 18.48 -19.42
N ALA A 336 -16.61 19.11 -19.72
CA ALA A 336 -16.79 19.98 -20.88
C ALA A 336 -15.83 21.18 -20.92
N GLY A 337 -15.33 21.62 -19.76
CA GLY A 337 -14.31 22.66 -19.67
C GLY A 337 -12.89 22.20 -20.05
N HIS A 338 -12.65 20.89 -20.22
CA HIS A 338 -11.30 20.32 -20.43
C HIS A 338 -11.14 19.63 -21.78
N SER A 339 -12.09 18.78 -22.19
CA SER A 339 -12.02 18.03 -23.46
C SER A 339 -13.40 17.56 -23.91
N LEU A 340 -14.07 18.33 -24.77
CA LEU A 340 -15.43 18.03 -25.26
C LEU A 340 -15.53 16.68 -25.99
N ASP A 341 -14.50 16.31 -26.75
CA ASP A 341 -14.43 15.11 -27.58
C ASP A 341 -14.20 13.81 -26.78
N LYS A 342 -13.74 13.90 -25.53
CA LYS A 342 -13.35 12.73 -24.73
C LYS A 342 -14.19 12.50 -23.48
N ILE A 343 -15.22 13.33 -23.26
CA ILE A 343 -16.07 13.25 -22.05
C ILE A 343 -16.68 11.86 -21.93
N ASP A 344 -17.43 11.44 -22.95
CA ASP A 344 -18.21 10.22 -22.93
C ASP A 344 -17.30 8.99 -22.94
N GLU A 345 -16.24 9.00 -23.75
CA GLU A 345 -15.21 7.94 -23.75
C GLU A 345 -14.57 7.77 -22.35
N SER A 346 -14.22 8.88 -21.69
CA SER A 346 -13.59 8.87 -20.36
C SER A 346 -14.56 8.42 -19.26
N ALA A 347 -15.83 8.82 -19.34
CA ALA A 347 -16.89 8.33 -18.46
C ALA A 347 -17.06 6.81 -18.63
N GLY A 348 -17.10 6.33 -19.88
CA GLY A 348 -17.17 4.90 -20.20
C GLY A 348 -16.01 4.11 -19.57
N LYS A 349 -14.77 4.55 -19.77
CA LYS A 349 -13.58 3.91 -19.18
C LYS A 349 -13.62 3.91 -17.63
N ALA A 350 -14.16 4.96 -17.02
CA ALA A 350 -14.33 5.01 -15.57
C ALA A 350 -15.40 4.04 -15.06
N LEU A 351 -16.51 3.88 -15.78
CA LEU A 351 -17.52 2.84 -15.51
C LEU A 351 -16.91 1.44 -15.64
N ALA A 352 -16.04 1.22 -16.63
CA ALA A 352 -15.35 -0.06 -16.82
C ALA A 352 -14.45 -0.40 -15.64
N ALA A 353 -13.62 0.55 -15.20
CA ALA A 353 -12.78 0.40 -14.01
C ALA A 353 -13.62 0.07 -12.77
N THR A 354 -14.80 0.68 -12.64
CA THR A 354 -15.74 0.42 -11.55
C THR A 354 -16.28 -1.02 -11.58
N SER A 355 -16.67 -1.52 -12.75
CA SER A 355 -17.16 -2.90 -12.92
C SER A 355 -16.11 -3.98 -12.63
N SER A 356 -14.82 -3.66 -12.85
CA SER A 356 -13.69 -4.58 -12.66
C SER A 356 -13.23 -4.72 -11.20
N SER A 357 -13.69 -3.83 -10.31
CA SER A 357 -13.27 -3.81 -8.92
C SER A 357 -13.88 -4.99 -8.16
N TYR A 358 -13.06 -5.93 -7.65
CA TYR A 358 -13.42 -7.15 -6.90
C TYR A 358 -14.49 -7.05 -5.79
N ARG A 359 -14.87 -5.84 -5.38
CA ARG A 359 -15.89 -5.56 -4.37
C ARG A 359 -17.27 -5.22 -4.93
N SER A 360 -17.40 -5.05 -6.24
CA SER A 360 -18.68 -4.75 -6.87
C SER A 360 -19.44 -6.07 -7.10
N GLY A 361 -20.53 -6.27 -6.34
CA GLY A 361 -21.40 -7.45 -6.51
C GLY A 361 -22.05 -7.51 -7.90
N ARG A 362 -22.80 -8.59 -8.19
CA ARG A 362 -23.54 -8.74 -9.48
C ARG A 362 -24.40 -7.52 -9.82
N ASP A 363 -24.96 -6.86 -8.81
CA ASP A 363 -25.84 -5.69 -8.95
C ASP A 363 -25.15 -4.48 -9.59
N SER A 364 -23.82 -4.41 -9.52
CA SER A 364 -23.05 -3.31 -10.13
C SER A 364 -23.06 -3.34 -11.66
N VAL A 365 -23.19 -4.51 -12.26
CA VAL A 365 -23.11 -4.68 -13.73
C VAL A 365 -24.40 -4.23 -14.40
N GLU A 366 -25.55 -4.63 -13.87
CA GLU A 366 -26.83 -4.19 -14.39
C GLU A 366 -27.01 -2.68 -14.21
N LYS A 367 -26.61 -2.14 -13.06
CA LYS A 367 -26.62 -0.68 -12.85
C LYS A 367 -25.76 0.06 -13.88
N ILE A 368 -24.56 -0.43 -14.17
CA ILE A 368 -23.70 0.17 -15.20
C ILE A 368 -24.34 0.05 -16.58
N ARG A 369 -24.97 -1.08 -16.91
CA ARG A 369 -25.69 -1.26 -18.17
C ARG A 369 -26.83 -0.27 -18.32
N GLU A 370 -27.64 -0.08 -17.26
CA GLU A 370 -28.72 0.92 -17.25
C GLU A 370 -28.19 2.33 -17.50
N LEU A 371 -27.06 2.70 -16.89
CA LEU A 371 -26.41 3.99 -17.12
C LEU A 371 -25.92 4.13 -18.57
N LEU A 372 -25.29 3.10 -19.13
CA LEU A 372 -24.84 3.11 -20.53
C LEU A 372 -26.01 3.25 -21.50
N SER A 373 -27.09 2.47 -21.30
CA SER A 373 -28.29 2.56 -22.14
C SER A 373 -28.94 3.94 -22.07
N HIS A 374 -29.01 4.54 -20.87
CA HIS A 374 -29.53 5.90 -20.71
C HIS A 374 -28.77 6.92 -21.57
N TYR A 375 -27.44 6.88 -21.58
CA TYR A 375 -26.63 7.83 -22.35
C TYR A 375 -26.60 7.55 -23.85
N GLN A 376 -26.70 6.28 -24.26
CA GLN A 376 -26.90 5.95 -25.67
C GLN A 376 -28.26 6.47 -26.18
N ASP A 377 -29.31 6.32 -25.37
CA ASP A 377 -30.66 6.77 -25.72
C ASP A 377 -30.81 8.28 -25.77
N THR A 378 -30.14 9.01 -24.88
CA THR A 378 -30.24 10.47 -24.78
C THR A 378 -29.29 11.22 -25.72
N ASN A 379 -28.03 10.79 -25.87
CA ASN A 379 -27.04 11.52 -26.67
C ASN A 379 -26.96 11.03 -28.12
N GLY A 380 -27.37 9.79 -28.38
CA GLY A 380 -27.33 9.22 -29.73
C GLY A 380 -25.95 8.80 -30.23
N ASN A 381 -24.90 8.84 -29.41
CA ASN A 381 -23.54 8.37 -29.74
C ASN A 381 -23.18 7.09 -28.97
N ASP A 382 -22.22 6.32 -29.51
CA ASP A 382 -21.70 5.09 -28.90
C ASP A 382 -20.44 5.31 -28.06
N ASP A 383 -19.95 6.55 -27.91
CA ASP A 383 -18.64 6.86 -27.33
C ASP A 383 -18.49 6.38 -25.88
N MET A 384 -19.55 6.51 -25.07
CA MET A 384 -19.52 6.02 -23.69
C MET A 384 -19.49 4.49 -23.61
N LEU A 385 -20.28 3.81 -24.45
CA LEU A 385 -20.26 2.35 -24.54
C LEU A 385 -18.91 1.85 -25.06
N MET A 386 -18.34 2.49 -26.08
CA MET A 386 -17.02 2.15 -26.63
C MET A 386 -15.90 2.41 -25.61
N GLY A 387 -15.97 3.51 -24.86
CA GLY A 387 -15.09 3.78 -23.74
C GLY A 387 -15.17 2.69 -22.66
N PHE A 388 -16.38 2.24 -22.34
CA PHE A 388 -16.60 1.15 -21.38
C PHE A 388 -16.00 -0.18 -21.86
N LEU A 389 -16.30 -0.55 -23.11
CA LEU A 389 -15.83 -1.78 -23.73
C LEU A 389 -14.30 -1.84 -23.85
N SER A 390 -13.66 -0.72 -24.20
CA SER A 390 -12.19 -0.62 -24.29
C SER A 390 -11.49 -0.54 -22.93
N GLY A 391 -12.21 -0.21 -21.85
CA GLY A 391 -11.67 -0.06 -20.50
C GLY A 391 -11.31 -1.37 -19.79
N GLY A 392 -11.46 -2.52 -20.44
CA GLY A 392 -11.15 -3.84 -19.85
C GLY A 392 -12.16 -4.29 -18.79
N ALA A 393 -13.38 -3.76 -18.84
CA ALA A 393 -14.50 -4.31 -18.07
C ALA A 393 -14.65 -5.80 -18.44
N PHE A 394 -14.70 -6.68 -17.44
CA PHE A 394 -14.93 -8.11 -17.61
C PHE A 394 -13.81 -8.96 -18.21
N ASN A 395 -12.55 -8.80 -17.77
CA ASN A 395 -11.51 -9.81 -18.01
C ASN A 395 -12.06 -11.22 -17.68
N GLY A 396 -12.28 -12.05 -18.72
CA GLY A 396 -12.83 -13.40 -18.63
C GLY A 396 -14.36 -13.58 -18.76
N GLN A 397 -15.17 -12.54 -19.06
CA GLN A 397 -16.63 -12.69 -19.27
C GLN A 397 -17.08 -12.27 -20.68
N ARG A 398 -16.51 -12.95 -21.68
CA ARG A 398 -16.68 -12.66 -23.11
C ARG A 398 -18.14 -12.59 -23.58
N ASP A 399 -19.01 -13.45 -23.08
CA ASP A 399 -20.42 -13.47 -23.47
C ASP A 399 -21.15 -12.17 -23.09
N LYS A 400 -20.79 -11.58 -21.94
CA LYS A 400 -21.36 -10.30 -21.51
C LYS A 400 -20.83 -9.13 -22.33
N ILE A 401 -19.53 -9.14 -22.64
CA ILE A 401 -18.92 -8.15 -23.54
C ILE A 401 -19.59 -8.23 -24.91
N ARG A 402 -19.84 -9.45 -25.43
CA ARG A 402 -20.52 -9.66 -26.72
C ARG A 402 -21.95 -9.13 -26.70
N LEU A 403 -22.68 -9.35 -25.61
CA LEU A 403 -24.05 -8.85 -25.44
C LEU A 403 -24.08 -7.32 -25.44
N LEU A 404 -23.22 -6.68 -24.64
CA LEU A 404 -23.09 -5.22 -24.59
C LEU A 404 -22.63 -4.61 -25.92
N ALA A 405 -21.71 -5.27 -26.63
CA ALA A 405 -21.29 -4.84 -27.97
C ALA A 405 -22.45 -4.91 -28.99
N GLY A 406 -23.47 -5.75 -28.74
CA GLY A 406 -24.70 -5.77 -29.53
C GLY A 406 -25.49 -4.45 -29.47
N ASP A 407 -25.33 -3.70 -28.38
CA ASP A 407 -26.02 -2.43 -28.14
C ASP A 407 -25.36 -1.24 -28.84
N ILE A 408 -24.20 -1.44 -29.51
CA ILE A 408 -23.57 -0.42 -30.38
C ILE A 408 -24.51 -0.14 -31.55
N ARG A 409 -24.89 1.13 -31.74
CA ARG A 409 -25.83 1.59 -32.77
C ARG A 409 -25.19 1.60 -34.15
N ASP A 410 -23.96 2.08 -34.25
CA ASP A 410 -23.22 2.09 -35.51
C ASP A 410 -22.86 0.65 -35.94
N PRO A 411 -23.40 0.16 -37.08
CA PRO A 411 -23.19 -1.22 -37.53
C PRO A 411 -21.73 -1.50 -37.94
N GLU A 412 -20.99 -0.52 -38.43
CA GLU A 412 -19.59 -0.67 -38.83
C GLU A 412 -18.69 -0.75 -37.58
N LEU A 413 -18.89 0.17 -36.63
CA LEU A 413 -18.18 0.14 -35.34
C LEU A 413 -18.47 -1.16 -34.57
N ARG A 414 -19.73 -1.60 -34.56
CA ARG A 414 -20.12 -2.88 -33.94
C ARG A 414 -19.41 -4.07 -34.57
N ALA A 415 -19.39 -4.13 -35.90
CA ALA A 415 -18.74 -5.21 -36.62
C ALA A 415 -17.22 -5.24 -36.38
N ASP A 416 -16.57 -4.07 -36.38
CA ASP A 416 -15.14 -3.96 -36.10
C ASP A 416 -14.81 -4.39 -34.66
N TYR A 417 -15.58 -3.93 -33.67
CA TYR A 417 -15.37 -4.31 -32.27
C TYR A 417 -15.54 -5.82 -32.05
N LEU A 418 -16.62 -6.41 -32.58
CA LEU A 418 -16.86 -7.86 -32.46
C LEU A 418 -15.75 -8.68 -33.11
N LYS A 419 -15.21 -8.23 -34.26
CA LYS A 419 -14.07 -8.88 -34.92
C LYS A 419 -12.78 -8.82 -34.09
N ARG A 420 -12.52 -7.68 -33.42
CA ARG A 420 -11.38 -7.55 -32.49
C ARG A 420 -11.52 -8.48 -31.29
N LEU A 421 -12.72 -8.53 -30.70
CA LEU A 421 -13.03 -9.45 -29.60
C LEU A 421 -12.83 -10.91 -30.01
N GLU A 422 -13.09 -11.24 -31.29
CA GLU A 422 -12.89 -12.59 -31.82
C GLU A 422 -11.41 -12.98 -32.02
N SER A 423 -10.54 -12.01 -32.22
CA SER A 423 -9.12 -12.22 -32.54
C SER A 423 -8.17 -12.05 -31.36
N ASP A 424 -8.63 -11.62 -30.18
CA ASP A 424 -7.81 -11.46 -28.98
C ASP A 424 -7.51 -12.81 -28.27
N PRO A 425 -6.25 -13.28 -28.25
CA PRO A 425 -5.86 -14.53 -27.59
C PRO A 425 -5.78 -14.43 -26.06
N PHE A 426 -5.78 -13.22 -25.49
CA PHE A 426 -5.72 -13.01 -24.03
C PHE A 426 -7.10 -12.92 -23.37
N ALA A 427 -8.17 -13.06 -24.16
CA ALA A 427 -9.54 -13.11 -23.70
C ALA A 427 -10.06 -14.54 -23.41
N GLN A 428 -9.16 -15.55 -23.36
CA GLN A 428 -9.48 -16.97 -23.04
C GLN A 428 -9.39 -17.27 -21.55
#